data_AF-A0A3M1L504-F1
#
_entry.id   AF-A0A3M1L504-F1
#
_cell.length_a   1.000
_cell.length_b   1.000
_cell.length_c   1.000
_cell.angle_alpha   90.00
_cell.angle_beta   90.00
_cell.angle_gamma   90.00
#
_symmetry.space_group_name_H-M   'P 1'
#
loop_
_entity.id
_entity.type
_entity.pdbx_description
1 polymer ?
#
loop_
_entity_poly.entity_id
_entity_poly.type
_entity_poly.pdbx_seq_one_letter_code
_entity_poly.pdbx_strand_id
1 'polypeptide(L)'
;MTVAARGWAACLSIVLVLAASCTPVSQSYQIHSDELSCEEANRVVYAAVEDMGMTVTSMRKARPGSPGTVHAVGKEGAVVGEGNVTIRCEPDGVHIEADEPGVTTSHTFERGIYLSVTGRTGLTRESGTLKREQVPQRPAEHGTTGGGIRVVLEPLRGFATVLDFEADLSAAGVLPVRVRVVNESRRTYDFDPADVVLRAAGSRRRVRPITPDHVVARLDRALQEAPAETAADLGDVAAAREIVRAKQIRAARLEPGQEASGFLYFEVGRYDRARVTLLDVRTGEIEGFLVEF
;
A
#
# COMPACT_ATOMS: atom_id res chain seq x y z
N MET A 1 7.44 -20.65 -88.23
CA MET A 1 5.97 -20.60 -88.02
C MET A 1 5.64 -21.49 -86.82
N THR A 2 4.76 -20.99 -85.94
CA THR A 2 4.17 -21.61 -84.70
C THR A 2 5.16 -21.97 -83.58
N VAL A 3 5.31 -21.29 -82.42
CA VAL A 3 4.38 -20.60 -81.47
C VAL A 3 3.29 -21.55 -80.96
N ALA A 4 2.96 -21.73 -79.68
CA ALA A 4 3.58 -21.48 -78.37
C ALA A 4 2.76 -22.30 -77.37
N ALA A 5 3.38 -22.57 -76.21
CA ALA A 5 2.85 -23.40 -75.14
C ALA A 5 1.93 -22.66 -74.17
N ARG A 6 1.09 -23.46 -73.48
CA ARG A 6 0.58 -23.27 -72.10
C ARG A 6 -0.43 -22.15 -71.83
N GLY A 7 -1.64 -22.58 -71.48
CA GLY A 7 -2.63 -21.78 -70.76
C GLY A 7 -3.48 -22.66 -69.85
N TRP A 8 -2.98 -22.99 -68.66
CA TRP A 8 -3.79 -23.46 -67.54
C TRP A 8 -3.78 -22.34 -66.50
N ALA A 9 -4.82 -21.51 -66.54
CA ALA A 9 -5.08 -20.50 -65.54
C ALA A 9 -5.64 -21.19 -64.29
N ALA A 10 -4.76 -21.51 -63.34
CA ALA A 10 -5.15 -21.89 -62.00
C ALA A 10 -5.48 -20.62 -61.20
N CYS A 11 -6.74 -20.50 -60.79
CA CYS A 11 -7.22 -19.57 -59.77
C CYS A 11 -6.38 -19.73 -58.50
N LEU A 12 -5.44 -18.82 -58.24
CA LEU A 12 -4.82 -18.68 -56.93
C LEU A 12 -5.67 -17.69 -56.12
N SER A 13 -6.69 -18.24 -55.49
CA SER A 13 -7.57 -17.51 -54.58
C SER A 13 -6.79 -16.98 -53.38
N ILE A 14 -7.00 -15.70 -53.15
CA ILE A 14 -6.68 -14.90 -51.97
C ILE A 14 -7.16 -15.64 -50.70
N VAL A 15 -6.22 -16.17 -49.91
CA VAL A 15 -6.46 -16.63 -48.52
C VAL A 15 -5.37 -15.99 -47.66
N LEU A 16 -5.55 -14.71 -47.32
CA LEU A 16 -4.61 -13.99 -46.47
C LEU A 16 -5.28 -12.85 -45.69
N VAL A 17 -6.45 -13.13 -45.10
CA VAL A 17 -7.07 -12.24 -44.10
C VAL A 17 -7.88 -13.14 -43.17
N LEU A 18 -7.35 -13.52 -41.99
CA LEU A 18 -8.12 -14.00 -40.82
C LEU A 18 -7.25 -14.29 -39.57
N ALA A 19 -6.00 -13.78 -39.49
CA ALA A 19 -5.14 -13.94 -38.31
C ALA A 19 -4.99 -12.64 -37.48
N ALA A 20 -5.94 -11.71 -37.60
CA ALA A 20 -5.95 -10.47 -36.82
C ALA A 20 -7.30 -10.31 -36.13
N SER A 21 -7.42 -10.82 -34.90
CA SER A 21 -8.33 -10.35 -33.83
C SER A 21 -8.61 -11.42 -32.77
N CYS A 22 -7.58 -11.96 -32.13
CA CYS A 22 -7.72 -12.64 -30.85
C CYS A 22 -6.60 -12.17 -29.92
N THR A 23 -6.43 -10.86 -29.75
CA THR A 23 -5.76 -10.38 -28.54
C THR A 23 -6.75 -10.61 -27.40
N PRO A 24 -6.46 -11.50 -26.44
CA PRO A 24 -7.38 -11.73 -25.33
C PRO A 24 -7.63 -10.41 -24.60
N VAL A 25 -8.90 -10.11 -24.33
CA VAL A 25 -9.35 -8.83 -23.72
C VAL A 25 -8.64 -8.55 -22.39
N SER A 26 -8.15 -9.60 -21.70
CA SER A 26 -7.35 -9.50 -20.47
C SER A 26 -6.07 -8.69 -20.63
N GLN A 27 -5.45 -8.62 -21.81
CA GLN A 27 -4.26 -7.77 -22.02
C GLN A 27 -4.58 -6.27 -21.99
N SER A 28 -5.84 -5.86 -22.12
CA SER A 28 -6.20 -4.45 -22.21
C SER A 28 -6.06 -3.68 -20.88
N TYR A 29 -6.09 -4.39 -19.75
CA TYR A 29 -6.02 -3.85 -18.39
C TYR A 29 -4.70 -4.14 -17.66
N GLN A 30 -3.72 -4.75 -18.33
CA GLN A 30 -2.39 -4.92 -17.77
C GLN A 30 -1.67 -3.57 -17.69
N ILE A 31 -0.97 -3.33 -16.58
CA ILE A 31 -0.19 -2.11 -16.36
C ILE A 31 1.27 -2.50 -16.46
N HIS A 32 1.94 -1.97 -17.48
CA HIS A 32 3.40 -2.03 -17.60
C HIS A 32 3.95 -0.60 -17.59
N SER A 33 4.84 -0.30 -16.65
CA SER A 33 5.44 1.03 -16.53
C SER A 33 6.85 0.97 -15.97
N ASP A 34 7.78 1.64 -16.66
CA ASP A 34 9.15 1.94 -16.20
C ASP A 34 9.19 3.13 -15.22
N GLU A 35 8.06 3.83 -15.05
CA GLU A 35 7.94 5.02 -14.20
C GLU A 35 7.48 4.72 -12.77
N LEU A 36 7.04 3.48 -12.51
CA LEU A 36 6.68 3.02 -11.18
C LEU A 36 7.86 2.32 -10.53
N SER A 37 8.17 2.72 -9.30
CA SER A 37 9.04 1.90 -8.46
C SER A 37 8.27 0.68 -7.95
N CYS A 38 8.99 -0.41 -7.64
CA CYS A 38 8.38 -1.60 -7.06
C CYS A 38 7.67 -1.30 -5.73
N GLU A 39 8.23 -0.42 -4.89
CA GLU A 39 7.60 -0.01 -3.64
C GLU A 39 6.30 0.77 -3.88
N GLU A 40 6.33 1.74 -4.81
CA GLU A 40 5.15 2.49 -5.21
C GLU A 40 4.06 1.54 -5.70
N ALA A 41 4.37 0.63 -6.61
CA ALA A 41 3.45 -0.36 -7.15
C ALA A 41 2.73 -1.18 -6.08
N ASN A 42 3.47 -1.70 -5.10
CA ASN A 42 2.87 -2.44 -3.98
C ASN A 42 1.86 -1.57 -3.20
N ARG A 43 2.21 -0.30 -2.93
CA ARG A 43 1.35 0.62 -2.17
C ARG A 43 0.11 1.03 -2.96
N VAL A 44 0.25 1.40 -4.24
CA VAL A 44 -0.91 1.80 -5.06
C VAL A 44 -1.83 0.63 -5.39
N VAL A 45 -1.33 -0.58 -5.58
CA VAL A 45 -2.20 -1.76 -5.76
C VAL A 45 -2.98 -2.06 -4.49
N TYR A 46 -2.33 -2.05 -3.32
CA TYR A 46 -3.02 -2.25 -2.04
C TYR A 46 -4.13 -1.21 -1.84
N ALA A 47 -3.81 0.07 -2.04
CA ALA A 47 -4.78 1.15 -1.91
C ALA A 47 -5.91 1.06 -2.95
N ALA A 48 -5.60 0.61 -4.17
CA ALA A 48 -6.60 0.41 -5.23
C ALA A 48 -7.63 -0.67 -4.84
N VAL A 49 -7.18 -1.77 -4.24
CA VAL A 49 -8.06 -2.84 -3.75
C VAL A 49 -8.95 -2.33 -2.61
N GLU A 50 -8.40 -1.56 -1.66
CA GLU A 50 -9.18 -0.97 -0.57
C GLU A 50 -10.22 0.05 -1.06
N ASP A 51 -9.87 0.91 -2.02
CA ASP A 51 -10.79 1.88 -2.62
C ASP A 51 -11.99 1.22 -3.31
N MET A 52 -11.78 0.01 -3.85
CA MET A 52 -12.84 -0.80 -4.45
C MET A 52 -13.76 -1.44 -3.39
N GLY A 53 -13.55 -1.16 -2.10
CA GLY A 53 -14.34 -1.71 -1.00
C GLY A 53 -14.07 -3.19 -0.75
N MET A 54 -12.99 -3.73 -1.31
CA MET A 54 -12.58 -5.12 -1.09
C MET A 54 -11.69 -5.23 0.16
N THR A 55 -11.75 -6.39 0.81
CA THR A 55 -10.90 -6.73 1.94
C THR A 55 -9.75 -7.62 1.46
N VAL A 56 -8.52 -7.17 1.64
CA VAL A 56 -7.33 -8.00 1.38
C VAL A 56 -7.29 -9.16 2.38
N THR A 57 -7.20 -10.39 1.87
CA THR A 57 -7.19 -11.63 2.66
C THR A 57 -5.82 -12.27 2.73
N SER A 58 -4.95 -12.02 1.76
CA SER A 58 -3.52 -12.35 1.84
C SER A 58 -2.72 -11.41 0.95
N MET A 59 -1.47 -11.17 1.34
CA MET A 59 -0.56 -10.31 0.60
C MET A 59 0.88 -10.79 0.72
N ARG A 60 1.56 -10.86 -0.42
CA ARG A 60 3.01 -10.97 -0.51
C ARG A 60 3.56 -9.77 -1.26
N LYS A 61 4.43 -9.00 -0.61
CA LYS A 61 5.07 -7.84 -1.22
C LYS A 61 5.98 -8.26 -2.39
N ALA A 62 5.84 -7.58 -3.52
CA ALA A 62 6.73 -7.76 -4.67
C ALA A 62 8.11 -7.14 -4.40
N ARG A 63 9.15 -7.81 -4.90
CA ARG A 63 10.54 -7.36 -4.86
C ARG A 63 11.20 -7.63 -6.22
N PRO A 64 12.31 -6.96 -6.57
CA PRO A 64 13.08 -7.34 -7.76
C PRO A 64 13.40 -8.84 -7.77
N GLY A 65 12.95 -9.54 -8.82
CA GLY A 65 13.13 -10.99 -8.97
C GLY A 65 12.19 -11.88 -8.15
N SER A 66 11.26 -11.33 -7.37
CA SER A 66 10.27 -12.10 -6.59
C SER A 66 8.86 -11.49 -6.76
N PRO A 67 7.95 -12.15 -7.49
CA PRO A 67 6.59 -11.67 -7.68
C PRO A 67 5.82 -11.53 -6.36
N GLY A 68 5.12 -10.40 -6.23
CA GLY A 68 4.15 -10.18 -5.18
C GLY A 68 2.75 -10.56 -5.62
N THR A 69 1.89 -10.83 -4.64
CA THR A 69 0.48 -11.15 -4.84
C THR A 69 -0.38 -10.41 -3.83
N VAL A 70 -1.57 -10.00 -4.25
CA VAL A 70 -2.62 -9.47 -3.38
C VAL A 70 -3.89 -10.24 -3.69
N HIS A 71 -4.43 -10.93 -2.69
CA HIS A 71 -5.71 -11.61 -2.78
C HIS A 71 -6.74 -10.82 -1.99
N ALA A 72 -7.91 -10.59 -2.57
CA ALA A 72 -8.94 -9.80 -1.94
C ALA A 72 -10.34 -10.35 -2.22
N VAL A 73 -11.25 -10.10 -1.29
CA VAL A 73 -12.66 -10.48 -1.40
C VAL A 73 -13.54 -9.24 -1.20
N GLY A 74 -14.55 -9.09 -2.04
CA GLY A 74 -15.53 -8.01 -2.00
C GLY A 74 -16.94 -8.57 -1.89
N LYS A 75 -17.89 -7.76 -1.43
CA LYS A 75 -19.31 -8.10 -1.48
C LYS A 75 -20.05 -7.08 -2.33
N GLU A 76 -20.65 -7.55 -3.42
CA GLU A 76 -21.58 -6.76 -4.23
C GLU A 76 -22.99 -7.35 -4.08
N GLY A 77 -23.79 -6.72 -3.22
CA GLY A 77 -25.09 -7.26 -2.82
C GLY A 77 -24.96 -8.61 -2.13
N ALA A 78 -25.53 -9.67 -2.71
CA ALA A 78 -25.46 -11.03 -2.18
C ALA A 78 -24.27 -11.86 -2.74
N VAL A 79 -23.54 -11.33 -3.73
CA VAL A 79 -22.45 -12.04 -4.39
C VAL A 79 -21.12 -11.66 -3.73
N VAL A 80 -20.34 -12.67 -3.37
CA VAL A 80 -18.93 -12.49 -2.97
C VAL A 80 -18.10 -12.51 -4.24
N GLY A 81 -17.45 -11.40 -4.55
CA GLY A 81 -16.45 -11.31 -5.60
C GLY A 81 -15.06 -11.59 -5.02
N GLU A 82 -14.21 -12.26 -5.77
CA GLU A 82 -12.81 -12.48 -5.43
C GLU A 82 -11.93 -11.81 -6.48
N GLY A 83 -10.72 -11.40 -6.09
CA GLY A 83 -9.79 -10.74 -7.01
C GLY A 83 -8.35 -10.99 -6.62
N ASN A 84 -7.52 -11.23 -7.62
CA ASN A 84 -6.10 -11.51 -7.48
C ASN A 84 -5.29 -10.47 -8.24
N VAL A 85 -4.30 -9.86 -7.61
CA VAL A 85 -3.35 -8.97 -8.30
C VAL A 85 -1.95 -9.52 -8.15
N THR A 86 -1.27 -9.76 -9.27
CA THR A 86 0.15 -10.12 -9.32
C THR A 86 0.97 -8.90 -9.69
N ILE A 87 2.04 -8.65 -8.94
CA ILE A 87 2.98 -7.56 -9.19
C ILE A 87 4.35 -8.17 -9.45
N ARG A 88 4.93 -7.90 -10.63
CA ARG A 88 6.30 -8.29 -10.99
C ARG A 88 7.15 -7.06 -11.15
N CYS A 89 8.32 -7.08 -10.52
CA CYS A 89 9.29 -6.00 -10.59
C CYS A 89 10.51 -6.52 -11.36
N GLU A 90 10.58 -6.15 -12.63
CA GLU A 90 11.57 -6.61 -13.61
C GLU A 90 12.50 -5.45 -14.01
N PRO A 91 13.64 -5.71 -14.69
CA PRO A 91 14.56 -4.64 -15.11
C PRO A 91 13.94 -3.61 -16.06
N ASP A 92 12.88 -3.97 -16.78
CA ASP A 92 12.15 -3.11 -17.71
C ASP A 92 10.96 -2.38 -17.06
N GLY A 93 10.79 -2.52 -15.74
CA GLY A 93 9.77 -1.81 -14.98
C GLY A 93 8.88 -2.71 -14.14
N VAL A 94 7.73 -2.17 -13.77
CA VAL A 94 6.70 -2.86 -13.00
C VAL A 94 5.62 -3.37 -13.95
N HIS A 95 5.24 -4.64 -13.74
CA HIS A 95 4.11 -5.29 -14.39
C HIS A 95 3.06 -5.61 -13.33
N ILE A 96 1.84 -5.10 -13.49
CA ILE A 96 0.69 -5.37 -12.61
C ILE A 96 -0.38 -6.05 -13.45
N GLU A 97 -0.77 -7.24 -13.01
CA GLU A 97 -1.79 -8.07 -13.63
C GLU A 97 -2.87 -8.36 -12.60
N ALA A 98 -4.09 -7.92 -12.88
CA ALA A 98 -5.28 -8.26 -12.09
C ALA A 98 -6.04 -9.38 -12.79
N ASP A 99 -6.62 -10.28 -12.01
CA ASP A 99 -7.42 -11.43 -12.45
C ASP A 99 -8.59 -11.62 -11.48
N GLU A 100 -9.78 -11.83 -12.03
CA GLU A 100 -10.99 -12.19 -11.29
C GLU A 100 -11.23 -13.69 -11.48
N PRO A 101 -11.05 -14.55 -10.46
CA PRO A 101 -11.26 -15.98 -10.61
C PRO A 101 -12.74 -16.28 -10.91
N GLY A 102 -13.03 -16.76 -12.13
CA GLY A 102 -14.39 -17.09 -12.56
C GLY A 102 -14.56 -17.01 -14.08
N VAL A 103 -15.70 -17.48 -14.59
CA VAL A 103 -16.08 -17.40 -16.03
C VAL A 103 -16.97 -16.17 -16.28
N THR A 104 -16.72 -15.07 -15.58
CA THR A 104 -17.45 -13.83 -15.80
C THR A 104 -16.72 -13.00 -16.87
N THR A 105 -17.43 -12.62 -17.93
CA THR A 105 -16.86 -11.80 -19.02
C THR A 105 -16.80 -10.31 -18.67
N SER A 106 -17.03 -9.94 -17.41
CA SER A 106 -17.29 -8.57 -16.98
C SER A 106 -16.04 -7.72 -16.81
N HIS A 107 -14.85 -8.33 -16.67
CA HIS A 107 -13.54 -7.65 -16.48
C HIS A 107 -13.57 -6.45 -15.51
N THR A 108 -14.47 -6.51 -14.52
CA THR A 108 -14.82 -5.33 -13.72
C THR A 108 -13.74 -5.10 -12.66
N PHE A 109 -13.23 -6.18 -12.08
CA PHE A 109 -12.10 -6.12 -11.16
C PHE A 109 -10.84 -5.57 -11.85
N GLU A 110 -10.47 -6.13 -13.01
CA GLU A 110 -9.26 -5.75 -13.75
C GLU A 110 -9.34 -4.29 -14.21
N ARG A 111 -10.50 -3.86 -14.71
CA ARG A 111 -10.75 -2.46 -15.06
C ARG A 111 -10.67 -1.55 -13.83
N GLY A 112 -11.23 -1.96 -12.69
CA GLY A 112 -11.20 -1.22 -11.44
C GLY A 112 -9.76 -0.97 -10.95
N ILE A 113 -8.94 -2.03 -10.94
CA ILE A 113 -7.52 -1.94 -10.58
C ILE A 113 -6.77 -1.03 -11.56
N TYR A 114 -6.96 -1.23 -12.87
CA TYR A 114 -6.31 -0.39 -13.88
C TYR A 114 -6.63 1.10 -13.67
N LEU A 115 -7.91 1.45 -13.52
CA LEU A 115 -8.34 2.84 -13.36
C LEU A 115 -7.86 3.45 -12.05
N SER A 116 -7.92 2.70 -10.94
CA SER A 116 -7.48 3.19 -9.64
C SER A 116 -5.96 3.41 -9.58
N VAL A 117 -5.17 2.44 -10.07
CA VAL A 117 -3.70 2.57 -10.11
C VAL A 117 -3.30 3.73 -11.01
N THR A 118 -3.77 3.78 -12.26
CA THR A 118 -3.40 4.86 -13.20
C THR A 118 -3.83 6.24 -12.71
N GLY A 119 -5.02 6.35 -12.10
CA GLY A 119 -5.50 7.59 -11.47
C GLY A 119 -4.63 8.04 -10.29
N ARG A 120 -4.16 7.11 -9.44
CA ARG A 120 -3.31 7.42 -8.28
C ARG A 120 -1.88 7.78 -8.64
N THR A 121 -1.34 7.16 -9.69
CA THR A 121 0.06 7.35 -10.11
C THR A 121 0.22 8.46 -11.14
N GLY A 122 -0.89 8.99 -11.67
CA GLY A 122 -0.88 9.95 -12.77
C GLY A 122 -0.38 9.34 -14.08
N LEU A 123 -0.50 8.02 -14.25
CA LEU A 123 -0.11 7.34 -15.48
C LEU A 123 -1.20 7.50 -16.52
N THR A 124 -0.83 7.94 -17.71
CA THR A 124 -1.71 8.04 -18.88
C THR A 124 -1.13 7.22 -20.03
N ARG A 125 -2.01 6.71 -20.90
CA ARG A 125 -1.59 5.87 -22.03
C ARG A 125 -1.23 6.78 -23.21
N GLU A 126 0.06 6.85 -23.52
CA GLU A 126 0.60 7.59 -24.65
C GLU A 126 1.33 6.62 -25.60
N SER A 127 0.88 6.58 -26.86
CA SER A 127 1.49 5.73 -27.92
C SER A 127 1.63 4.24 -27.56
N GLY A 128 0.72 3.71 -26.74
CA GLY A 128 0.72 2.30 -26.30
C GLY A 128 1.52 2.04 -25.02
N THR A 129 2.25 3.02 -24.51
CA THR A 129 3.01 2.95 -23.25
C THR A 129 2.35 3.79 -22.15
N LEU A 130 2.54 3.43 -20.87
CA LEU A 130 2.08 4.25 -19.75
C LEU A 130 3.17 5.23 -19.33
N LYS A 131 2.86 6.53 -19.38
CA LYS A 131 3.77 7.61 -18.99
C LYS A 131 3.14 8.49 -17.93
N ARG A 132 3.97 9.06 -17.03
CA ARG A 132 3.47 9.87 -15.93
C ARG A 132 3.27 11.31 -16.40
N GLU A 133 2.01 11.76 -16.40
CA GLU A 133 1.65 13.11 -16.87
C GLU A 133 1.59 14.14 -15.73
N GLN A 134 1.31 13.70 -14.50
CA GLN A 134 1.21 14.57 -13.32
C GLN A 134 1.93 14.00 -12.11
N VAL A 135 2.53 14.89 -11.32
CA VAL A 135 3.03 14.55 -9.97
C VAL A 135 1.81 14.23 -9.10
N PRO A 136 1.72 13.04 -8.49
CA PRO A 136 0.58 12.66 -7.66
C PRO A 136 0.26 13.73 -6.62
N GLN A 137 -1.01 14.12 -6.52
CA GLN A 137 -1.47 14.93 -5.40
C GLN A 137 -1.27 14.12 -4.12
N ARG A 138 -0.52 14.64 -3.16
CA ARG A 138 -0.34 13.97 -1.86
C ARG A 138 -1.72 13.70 -1.25
N PRO A 139 -1.98 12.48 -0.75
CA PRO A 139 -3.21 12.18 -0.03
C PRO A 139 -3.47 13.21 1.07
N ALA A 140 -4.73 13.49 1.37
CA ALA A 140 -5.10 14.28 2.52
C ALA A 140 -4.62 13.58 3.79
N GLU A 141 -3.55 14.10 4.41
CA GLU A 141 -3.00 13.56 5.65
C GLU A 141 -3.95 13.86 6.81
N HIS A 142 -4.34 12.84 7.58
CA HIS A 142 -5.06 13.03 8.84
C HIS A 142 -4.10 13.63 9.88
N GLY A 143 -4.27 14.92 10.14
CA GLY A 143 -3.39 15.67 11.03
C GLY A 143 -4.04 16.92 11.59
N THR A 144 -3.31 17.56 12.50
CA THR A 144 -3.70 18.84 13.08
C THR A 144 -2.55 19.83 12.96
N THR A 145 -2.90 21.10 12.83
CA THR A 145 -1.94 22.21 12.81
C THR A 145 -2.32 23.22 13.87
N GLY A 146 -1.37 23.60 14.72
CA GLY A 146 -1.58 24.61 15.77
C GLY A 146 -0.24 25.19 16.21
N GLY A 147 -0.18 26.48 16.53
CA GLY A 147 1.07 27.10 17.03
C GLY A 147 2.27 27.05 16.07
N GLY A 148 2.05 26.74 14.79
CA GLY A 148 3.12 26.46 13.82
C GLY A 148 3.68 25.04 13.90
N ILE A 149 3.03 24.11 14.59
CA ILE A 149 3.36 22.69 14.59
C ILE A 149 2.33 21.94 13.76
N ARG A 150 2.82 21.04 12.90
CA ARG A 150 1.98 20.09 12.15
C ARG A 150 2.22 18.68 12.66
N VAL A 151 1.14 18.00 13.05
CA VAL A 151 1.18 16.63 13.54
C VAL A 151 0.30 15.76 12.66
N VAL A 152 0.86 14.67 12.14
CA VAL A 152 0.14 13.69 11.31
C VAL A 152 0.30 12.31 11.95
N LEU A 153 -0.81 11.59 12.04
CA LEU A 153 -0.86 10.24 12.59
C LEU A 153 -1.66 9.34 11.65
N GLU A 154 -1.06 8.25 11.20
CA GLU A 154 -1.66 7.32 10.25
C GLU A 154 -1.56 5.88 10.80
N PRO A 155 -2.67 5.34 11.34
CA PRO A 155 -2.72 3.95 11.78
C PRO A 155 -2.68 2.99 10.58
N LEU A 156 -1.74 2.05 10.57
CA LEU A 156 -1.64 1.01 9.55
C LEU A 156 -2.33 -0.27 10.03
N ARG A 157 -3.34 -0.75 9.28
CA ARG A 157 -4.15 -1.90 9.66
C ARG A 157 -4.03 -3.04 8.64
N GLY A 158 -4.20 -4.27 9.12
CA GLY A 158 -4.15 -5.48 8.30
C GLY A 158 -2.86 -5.57 7.48
N PHE A 159 -3.01 -5.97 6.22
CA PHE A 159 -1.90 -6.18 5.30
C PHE A 159 -1.18 -4.89 4.87
N ALA A 160 -1.72 -3.69 5.15
CA ALA A 160 -0.97 -2.45 5.01
C ALA A 160 0.36 -2.47 5.80
N THR A 161 0.40 -3.24 6.90
CA THR A 161 1.60 -3.40 7.71
C THR A 161 2.71 -4.18 6.97
N VAL A 162 2.37 -5.12 6.08
CA VAL A 162 3.34 -5.88 5.27
C VAL A 162 4.15 -4.95 4.36
N LEU A 163 3.56 -3.86 3.87
CA LEU A 163 4.23 -2.88 3.02
C LEU A 163 5.42 -2.22 3.71
N ASP A 164 5.29 -1.94 5.00
CA ASP A 164 6.28 -1.20 5.79
C ASP A 164 7.14 -2.09 6.69
N PHE A 165 6.67 -3.27 7.06
CA PHE A 165 7.31 -4.15 8.04
C PHE A 165 7.61 -5.55 7.51
N GLU A 166 7.27 -5.85 6.26
CA GLU A 166 7.44 -7.18 5.63
C GLU A 166 6.62 -8.31 6.30
N ALA A 167 5.82 -7.99 7.33
CA ALA A 167 4.97 -8.92 8.05
C ALA A 167 3.64 -8.27 8.48
N ASP A 168 2.61 -9.10 8.68
CA ASP A 168 1.32 -8.65 9.20
C ASP A 168 1.39 -8.44 10.72
N LEU A 169 1.65 -7.19 11.12
CA LEU A 169 1.69 -6.82 12.54
C LEU A 169 0.30 -6.86 13.18
N SER A 170 -0.78 -6.72 12.39
CA SER A 170 -2.15 -6.73 12.90
C SER A 170 -2.56 -8.14 13.34
N ALA A 171 -2.14 -9.17 12.60
CA ALA A 171 -2.33 -10.57 13.01
C ALA A 171 -1.64 -10.89 14.35
N ALA A 172 -0.53 -10.20 14.68
CA ALA A 172 0.12 -10.26 15.98
C ALA A 172 -0.51 -9.35 17.05
N GLY A 173 -1.66 -8.72 16.76
CA GLY A 173 -2.35 -7.82 17.69
C GLY A 173 -1.63 -6.49 17.91
N VAL A 174 -0.82 -6.04 16.96
CA VAL A 174 -0.10 -4.77 16.99
C VAL A 174 -0.63 -3.82 15.92
N LEU A 175 -0.89 -2.57 16.31
CA LEU A 175 -1.26 -1.46 15.44
C LEU A 175 -0.07 -0.49 15.34
N PRO A 176 0.68 -0.50 14.23
CA PRO A 176 1.64 0.54 13.93
C PRO A 176 0.91 1.83 13.60
N VAL A 177 1.39 2.94 14.14
CA VAL A 177 0.94 4.29 13.80
C VAL A 177 2.14 5.05 13.27
N ARG A 178 2.11 5.41 12.00
CA ARG A 178 3.10 6.31 11.41
C ARG A 178 2.88 7.70 12.00
N VAL A 179 3.94 8.28 12.55
CA VAL A 179 3.94 9.57 13.21
C VAL A 179 4.84 10.51 12.46
N ARG A 180 4.35 11.71 12.17
CA ARG A 180 5.14 12.81 11.62
C ARG A 180 4.83 14.09 12.38
N VAL A 181 5.86 14.73 12.92
CA VAL A 181 5.77 15.99 13.66
C VAL A 181 6.73 16.97 13.00
N VAL A 182 6.19 18.05 12.43
CA VAL A 182 6.97 19.11 11.77
C VAL A 182 6.85 20.39 12.58
N ASN A 183 7.99 20.99 12.90
CA ASN A 183 8.04 22.30 13.54
C ASN A 183 8.16 23.41 12.49
N GLU A 184 7.04 24.01 12.11
CA GLU A 184 6.97 25.15 11.19
C GLU A 184 6.98 26.50 11.95
N SER A 185 7.16 26.47 13.27
CA SER A 185 7.19 27.64 14.14
C SER A 185 8.59 28.25 14.23
N ARG A 186 8.72 29.34 15.00
CA ARG A 186 10.02 29.95 15.36
C ARG A 186 10.59 29.49 16.71
N ARG A 187 9.90 28.58 17.39
CA ARG A 187 10.26 28.08 18.73
C ARG A 187 10.92 26.70 18.62
N THR A 188 11.60 26.28 19.66
CA THR A 188 12.18 24.93 19.77
C THR A 188 11.36 24.10 20.72
N TYR A 189 11.07 22.86 20.34
CA TYR A 189 10.29 21.93 21.15
C TYR A 189 11.04 20.63 21.42
N ASP A 190 10.86 20.06 22.61
CA ASP A 190 11.23 18.67 22.87
C ASP A 190 10.01 17.77 22.63
N PHE A 191 10.21 16.72 21.83
CA PHE A 191 9.24 15.67 21.51
C PHE A 191 9.65 14.37 22.19
N ASP A 192 8.75 13.80 23.00
CA ASP A 192 8.88 12.47 23.57
C ASP A 192 7.80 11.52 23.00
N PRO A 193 8.15 10.45 22.29
CA PRO A 193 7.22 9.45 21.80
C PRO A 193 6.33 8.82 22.89
N ALA A 194 6.79 8.77 24.14
CA ALA A 194 6.02 8.22 25.27
C ALA A 194 4.82 9.10 25.66
N ASP A 195 4.80 10.36 25.23
CA ASP A 195 3.72 11.32 25.47
C ASP A 195 2.65 11.33 24.38
N VAL A 196 2.82 10.50 23.34
CA VAL A 196 1.76 10.24 22.37
C VAL A 196 0.78 9.23 22.95
N VAL A 197 -0.50 9.60 23.02
CA VAL A 197 -1.55 8.79 23.64
C VAL A 197 -2.75 8.66 22.71
N LEU A 198 -3.19 7.44 22.45
CA LEU A 198 -4.44 7.18 21.74
C LEU A 198 -5.62 7.07 22.71
N ARG A 199 -6.81 7.48 22.26
CA ARG A 199 -8.08 7.25 22.96
C ARG A 199 -8.85 6.14 22.27
N ALA A 200 -9.21 5.11 23.02
CA ALA A 200 -10.03 4.03 22.48
C ALA A 200 -11.44 4.53 22.18
N ALA A 201 -11.94 4.24 20.98
CA ALA A 201 -13.19 4.76 20.46
C ALA A 201 -14.38 4.48 21.39
N GLY A 202 -15.22 5.49 21.60
CA GLY A 202 -16.40 5.37 22.49
C GLY A 202 -16.06 5.24 23.97
N SER A 203 -14.80 5.43 24.38
CA SER A 203 -14.37 5.31 25.76
C SER A 203 -13.48 6.49 26.20
N ARG A 204 -13.25 6.61 27.50
CA ARG A 204 -12.22 7.53 28.05
C ARG A 204 -10.86 6.84 28.24
N ARG A 205 -10.72 5.57 27.83
CA ARG A 205 -9.50 4.80 28.01
C ARG A 205 -8.39 5.38 27.14
N ARG A 206 -7.29 5.74 27.79
CA ARG A 206 -6.05 6.19 27.15
C ARG A 206 -5.12 5.00 26.99
N VAL A 207 -4.51 4.87 25.82
CA VAL A 207 -3.58 3.80 25.47
C VAL A 207 -2.25 4.42 25.07
N ARG A 208 -1.17 3.96 25.71
CA ARG A 208 0.20 4.37 25.45
C ARG A 208 0.88 3.41 24.48
N PRO A 209 1.94 3.85 23.78
CA PRO A 209 2.67 2.98 22.89
C PRO A 209 3.36 1.84 23.66
N ILE A 210 3.45 0.67 23.02
CA ILE A 210 4.25 -0.48 23.47
C ILE A 210 5.65 -0.42 22.86
N THR A 211 6.62 -1.06 23.52
CA THR A 211 8.02 -1.06 23.07
C THR A 211 8.23 -2.01 21.88
N PRO A 212 9.27 -1.78 21.05
CA PRO A 212 9.65 -2.72 20.00
C PRO A 212 9.87 -4.15 20.50
N ASP A 213 10.44 -4.33 21.68
CA ASP A 213 10.64 -5.67 22.28
C ASP A 213 9.31 -6.39 22.52
N HIS A 214 8.29 -5.68 22.98
CA HIS A 214 6.96 -6.26 23.16
C HIS A 214 6.33 -6.60 21.79
N VAL A 215 6.51 -5.76 20.77
CA VAL A 215 6.05 -6.07 19.41
C VAL A 215 6.72 -7.34 18.88
N VAL A 216 8.05 -7.46 19.02
CA VAL A 216 8.81 -8.65 18.61
C VAL A 216 8.31 -9.90 19.34
N ALA A 217 8.11 -9.83 20.65
CA ALA A 217 7.58 -10.95 21.42
C ALA A 217 6.16 -11.37 20.96
N ARG A 218 5.33 -10.43 20.51
CA ARG A 218 3.99 -10.75 19.95
C ARG A 218 4.10 -11.41 18.58
N LEU A 219 5.01 -10.96 17.73
CA LEU A 219 5.27 -11.59 16.44
C LEU A 219 5.79 -13.02 16.60
N ASP A 220 6.72 -13.23 17.54
CA ASP A 220 7.26 -14.56 17.83
C ASP A 220 6.16 -15.51 18.30
N ARG A 221 5.28 -15.03 19.18
CA ARG A 221 4.11 -15.79 19.63
C ARG A 221 3.16 -16.11 18.47
N ALA A 222 2.81 -15.11 17.66
CA ALA A 222 1.92 -15.30 16.51
C ALA A 222 2.48 -16.34 15.53
N LEU A 223 3.79 -16.32 15.27
CA LEU A 223 4.46 -17.31 14.42
C LEU A 223 4.43 -18.72 15.04
N GLN A 224 4.59 -18.84 16.35
CA GLN A 224 4.55 -20.13 17.06
C GLN A 224 3.14 -20.72 17.14
N GLU A 225 2.13 -19.88 17.27
CA GLU A 225 0.72 -20.27 17.42
C GLU A 225 0.02 -20.46 16.06
N ALA A 226 0.57 -19.91 14.98
CA ALA A 226 0.01 -20.03 13.65
C ALA A 226 0.04 -21.48 13.14
N PRO A 227 -1.08 -22.00 12.61
CA PRO A 227 -1.07 -23.24 11.82
C PRO A 227 -0.02 -23.17 10.71
N ALA A 228 0.62 -24.31 10.41
CA ALA A 228 1.68 -24.39 9.39
C ALA A 228 1.21 -23.86 8.01
N GLU A 229 -0.08 -24.03 7.70
CA GLU A 229 -0.70 -23.57 6.45
C GLU A 229 -0.82 -22.04 6.35
N THR A 230 -1.02 -21.35 7.47
CA THR A 230 -1.24 -19.89 7.52
C THR A 230 -0.04 -19.12 8.06
N ALA A 231 1.00 -19.81 8.55
CA ALA A 231 2.22 -19.17 9.04
C ALA A 231 2.92 -18.33 7.96
N ALA A 232 2.78 -18.71 6.68
CA ALA A 232 3.30 -17.95 5.54
C ALA A 232 2.59 -16.60 5.35
N ASP A 233 1.32 -16.48 5.76
CA ASP A 233 0.54 -15.25 5.61
C ASP A 233 1.00 -14.14 6.57
N LEU A 234 1.72 -14.50 7.64
CA LEU A 234 2.35 -13.53 8.53
C LEU A 234 3.49 -12.76 7.86
N GLY A 235 4.01 -13.24 6.73
CA GLY A 235 5.14 -12.63 6.02
C GLY A 235 6.52 -12.95 6.62
N ASP A 236 7.49 -12.10 6.34
CA ASP A 236 8.88 -12.26 6.78
C ASP A 236 9.07 -11.74 8.21
N VAL A 237 8.69 -12.56 9.18
CA VAL A 237 8.78 -12.22 10.61
C VAL A 237 10.22 -11.90 11.02
N ALA A 238 11.23 -12.54 10.41
CA ALA A 238 12.62 -12.27 10.75
C ALA A 238 13.04 -10.86 10.34
N ALA A 239 12.73 -10.45 9.10
CA ALA A 239 12.94 -9.06 8.67
C ALA A 239 12.13 -8.07 9.50
N ALA A 240 10.88 -8.40 9.83
CA ALA A 240 10.01 -7.54 10.61
C ALA A 240 10.58 -7.18 11.99
N ARG A 241 11.27 -8.11 12.67
CA ARG A 241 11.92 -7.83 13.97
C ARG A 241 12.92 -6.68 13.89
N GLU A 242 13.75 -6.68 12.86
CA GLU A 242 14.76 -5.65 12.65
C GLU A 242 14.09 -4.33 12.23
N ILE A 243 13.12 -4.39 11.32
CA ILE A 243 12.43 -3.21 10.80
C ILE A 243 11.64 -2.50 11.91
N VAL A 244 10.94 -3.24 12.78
CA VAL A 244 10.18 -2.68 13.91
C VAL A 244 11.09 -1.85 14.84
N ARG A 245 12.31 -2.33 15.10
CA ARG A 245 13.30 -1.60 15.91
C ARG A 245 13.85 -0.38 15.17
N ALA A 246 14.20 -0.57 13.90
CA ALA A 246 14.80 0.47 13.08
C ALA A 246 13.85 1.65 12.81
N LYS A 247 12.56 1.36 12.59
CA LYS A 247 11.53 2.35 12.24
C LYS A 247 10.88 3.03 13.45
N GLN A 248 11.21 2.63 14.68
CA GLN A 248 10.66 3.28 15.87
C GLN A 248 11.02 4.77 15.89
N ILE A 249 10.02 5.63 16.06
CA ILE A 249 10.28 7.06 16.24
C ILE A 249 10.99 7.29 17.58
N ARG A 250 11.99 8.17 17.58
CA ARG A 250 12.81 8.49 18.76
C ARG A 250 12.46 9.85 19.33
N ALA A 251 12.78 10.05 20.60
CA ALA A 251 12.76 11.38 21.20
C ALA A 251 13.69 12.31 20.42
N ALA A 252 13.24 13.55 20.23
CA ALA A 252 13.93 14.52 19.41
C ALA A 252 13.70 15.93 19.94
N ARG A 253 14.74 16.76 19.84
CA ARG A 253 14.61 18.21 19.92
C ARG A 253 14.34 18.74 18.52
N LEU A 254 13.23 19.43 18.35
CA LEU A 254 12.75 19.98 17.09
C LEU A 254 13.02 21.47 17.04
N GLU A 255 14.09 21.86 16.36
CA GLU A 255 14.35 23.26 15.99
C GLU A 255 13.38 23.74 14.89
N PRO A 256 13.26 25.06 14.65
CA PRO A 256 12.50 25.60 13.52
C PRO A 256 12.85 24.92 12.19
N GLY A 257 11.84 24.40 11.50
CA GLY A 257 11.95 23.67 10.23
C GLY A 257 12.30 22.19 10.36
N GLN A 258 12.56 21.66 11.55
CA GLN A 258 12.88 20.25 11.75
C GLN A 258 11.64 19.35 11.83
N GLU A 259 11.84 18.07 11.55
CA GLU A 259 10.82 17.03 11.58
C GLU A 259 11.30 15.83 12.41
N ALA A 260 10.38 15.23 13.18
CA ALA A 260 10.52 13.87 13.69
C ALA A 260 9.51 12.95 12.97
N SER A 261 10.00 11.81 12.48
CA SER A 261 9.19 10.85 11.74
C SER A 261 9.58 9.42 12.07
N GLY A 262 8.60 8.53 12.10
CA GLY A 262 8.80 7.11 12.37
C GLY A 262 7.50 6.44 12.81
N PHE A 263 7.62 5.35 13.56
CA PHE A 263 6.47 4.58 14.02
C PHE A 263 6.39 4.48 15.53
N LEU A 264 5.16 4.56 16.01
CA LEU A 264 4.76 4.10 17.34
C LEU A 264 3.92 2.84 17.19
N TYR A 265 3.95 1.98 18.22
CA TYR A 265 3.22 0.72 18.21
C TYR A 265 2.20 0.72 19.32
N PHE A 266 0.97 0.29 19.02
CA PHE A 266 -0.12 0.18 19.98
C PHE A 266 -0.72 -1.22 19.89
N GLU A 267 -1.60 -1.57 20.83
CA GLU A 267 -2.43 -2.76 20.66
C GLU A 267 -3.46 -2.53 19.55
N VAL A 268 -3.80 -3.58 18.80
CA VAL A 268 -4.92 -3.51 17.83
C VAL A 268 -6.20 -3.08 18.55
N GLY A 269 -6.88 -2.11 17.97
CA GLY A 269 -8.09 -1.55 18.53
C GLY A 269 -8.67 -0.44 17.65
N ARG A 270 -9.87 0.00 18.00
CA ARG A 270 -10.50 1.18 17.40
C ARG A 270 -10.14 2.39 18.24
N TYR A 271 -9.61 3.41 17.59
CA TYR A 271 -9.20 4.67 18.20
C TYR A 271 -9.88 5.81 17.45
N ASP A 272 -10.37 6.81 18.17
CA ASP A 272 -11.09 7.95 17.59
C ASP A 272 -10.32 9.27 17.75
N ARG A 273 -9.28 9.27 18.57
CA ARG A 273 -8.47 10.46 18.83
C ARG A 273 -7.07 10.07 19.28
N ALA A 274 -6.10 10.93 18.98
CA ALA A 274 -4.79 10.93 19.56
C ALA A 274 -4.48 12.29 20.19
N ARG A 275 -3.68 12.27 21.26
CA ARG A 275 -3.04 13.46 21.82
C ARG A 275 -1.54 13.31 21.64
N VAL A 276 -0.91 14.30 21.03
CA VAL A 276 0.53 14.49 20.99
C VAL A 276 0.88 15.65 21.90
N THR A 277 1.98 15.57 22.62
CA THR A 277 2.41 16.61 23.54
C THR A 277 3.85 16.98 23.26
N LEU A 278 4.12 18.28 23.23
CA LEU A 278 5.43 18.88 23.00
C LEU A 278 5.75 19.82 24.16
N LEU A 279 7.03 19.92 24.52
CA LEU A 279 7.52 20.84 25.54
C LEU A 279 8.26 22.00 24.87
N ASP A 280 7.79 23.24 25.03
CA ASP A 280 8.55 24.43 24.60
C ASP A 280 9.81 24.53 25.45
N VAL A 281 10.99 24.41 24.81
CA VAL A 281 12.28 24.36 25.51
C VAL A 281 12.59 25.67 26.25
N ARG A 282 12.08 26.81 25.76
CA ARG A 282 12.36 28.12 26.32
C ARG A 282 11.47 28.45 27.50
N THR A 283 10.16 28.14 27.40
CA THR A 283 9.21 28.48 28.46
C THR A 283 9.00 27.34 29.46
N GLY A 284 9.31 26.10 29.08
CA GLY A 284 8.96 24.90 29.84
C GLY A 284 7.47 24.58 29.81
N GLU A 285 6.69 25.24 28.94
CA GLU A 285 5.26 25.01 28.81
C GLU A 285 4.97 23.81 27.92
N ILE A 286 3.88 23.11 28.26
CA ILE A 286 3.43 21.93 27.55
C ILE A 286 2.35 22.32 26.55
N GLU A 287 2.57 22.03 25.27
CA GLU A 287 1.60 22.20 24.20
C GLU A 287 0.99 20.84 23.79
N GLY A 288 -0.33 20.80 23.66
CA GLY A 288 -1.08 19.58 23.33
C GLY A 288 -1.78 19.69 21.99
N PHE A 289 -1.55 18.70 21.12
CA PHE A 289 -2.12 18.60 19.78
C PHE A 289 -3.10 17.43 19.74
N LEU A 290 -4.33 17.68 19.29
CA LEU A 290 -5.36 16.65 19.13
C LEU A 290 -5.53 16.31 17.65
N VAL A 291 -5.38 15.03 17.32
CA VAL A 291 -5.65 14.47 15.99
C VAL A 291 -6.87 13.56 16.09
N GLU A 292 -7.82 13.69 15.18
CA GLU A 292 -9.02 12.84 15.11
C GLU A 292 -8.91 11.89 13.90
N PHE A 293 -9.48 10.69 14.05
CA PHE A 293 -9.46 9.62 13.04
C PHE A 293 -10.87 9.33 12.51
#